data_AF-A0A1C6S9W9-F1
#
_entry.id   AF-A0A1C6S9W9-F1
#
_cell.length_a   1.000
_cell.length_b   1.000
_cell.length_c   1.000
_cell.angle_alpha   90.00
_cell.angle_beta   90.00
_cell.angle_gamma   90.00
#
_symmetry.space_group_name_H-M   'P 1'
#
loop_
_entity.id
_entity.type
_entity.pdbx_description
1 polymer ?
#
loop_
_entity_poly.entity_id
_entity_poly.type
_entity_poly.pdbx_seq_one_letter_code
_entity_poly.pdbx_strand_id
1 'polypeptide(L)'
;MSAPTHRYLSLGAGVQSSTLLLLAAQGAIPGFGAAIFADTGWEPAAVYRHLDRLTGIAQHAGIEVVRVSAGDIRADALDPDHRFASMPLFTLGPNGERGMARRQCTGEYKIKPIKAEVRRRLGYPHPTRVPAGLRAEMAIGISLDEIGRARDADVGYMRNVHPLLDLGWRRTDCLRFLAEHGLADTPKSSCVGCPFHDDGFWLAMREHSPREWADAVAFDRAIRNGSARANADGHPLRGQFFLHRQRVPLDEVRLRPRSRPVDAPGCGPWTCPHGEPVTADAERGEVT
;
A
#
# COMPACT_ATOMS: atom_id res chain seq x y z
N MET A 1 7.58 34.44 8.19
CA MET A 1 7.30 33.01 7.98
C MET A 1 6.71 32.87 6.59
N SER A 2 7.35 32.12 5.68
CA SER A 2 6.77 31.84 4.37
C SER A 2 5.45 31.11 4.56
N ALA A 3 4.43 31.40 3.74
CA ALA A 3 3.15 30.70 3.83
C ALA A 3 3.38 29.19 3.69
N PRO A 4 2.68 28.35 4.48
CA PRO A 4 2.88 26.90 4.41
C PRO A 4 2.59 26.42 2.98
N THR A 5 3.59 25.80 2.36
CA THR A 5 3.42 25.16 1.07
C THR A 5 2.55 23.92 1.28
N HIS A 6 1.31 23.93 0.79
CA HIS A 6 0.42 22.77 0.81
C HIS A 6 0.81 21.75 -0.25
N ARG A 7 2.08 21.32 -0.26
CA ARG A 7 2.62 20.29 -1.13
C ARG A 7 3.16 19.17 -0.25
N TYR A 8 2.58 17.99 -0.37
CA TYR A 8 2.94 16.84 0.46
C TYR A 8 3.47 15.71 -0.42
N LEU A 9 4.24 14.80 0.15
CA LEU A 9 4.65 13.55 -0.49
C LEU A 9 3.85 12.38 0.05
N SER A 10 3.31 11.55 -0.84
CA SER A 10 2.68 10.28 -0.49
C SER A 10 3.79 9.25 -0.32
N LEU A 11 4.33 9.14 0.89
CA LEU A 11 5.50 8.31 1.17
C LEU A 11 5.08 6.86 1.38
N GLY A 12 5.46 5.98 0.46
CA GLY A 12 5.28 4.54 0.61
C GLY A 12 6.50 3.80 1.16
N ALA A 13 7.63 4.50 1.34
CA ALA A 13 8.94 3.91 1.65
C ALA A 13 9.43 2.84 0.65
N GLY A 14 8.88 2.83 -0.56
CA GLY A 14 9.41 2.07 -1.70
C GLY A 14 10.25 2.95 -2.62
N VAL A 15 10.81 2.36 -3.68
CA VAL A 15 11.71 3.00 -4.67
C VAL A 15 11.28 4.40 -5.08
N GLN A 16 10.16 4.55 -5.81
CA GLN A 16 9.79 5.85 -6.40
C GLN A 16 9.50 6.94 -5.35
N SER A 17 8.83 6.59 -4.25
CA SER A 17 8.56 7.57 -3.19
C SER A 17 9.83 7.97 -2.43
N SER A 18 10.79 7.04 -2.27
CA SER A 18 12.10 7.34 -1.68
C SER A 18 12.91 8.25 -2.59
N THR A 19 12.87 8.01 -3.90
CA THR A 19 13.47 8.87 -4.91
C THR A 19 12.92 10.29 -4.85
N LEU A 20 11.59 10.46 -4.80
CA LEU A 20 10.98 11.78 -4.67
C LEU A 20 11.41 12.50 -3.40
N LEU A 21 11.45 11.81 -2.27
CA LEU A 21 11.91 12.39 -1.00
C LEU A 21 13.36 12.89 -1.12
N LEU A 22 14.24 12.08 -1.69
CA LEU A 22 15.66 12.40 -1.81
C LEU A 22 15.90 13.55 -2.82
N LEU A 23 15.21 13.54 -3.96
CA LEU A 23 15.23 14.66 -4.92
C LEU A 23 14.80 15.97 -4.26
N ALA A 24 13.72 15.94 -3.46
CA ALA A 24 13.25 17.12 -2.74
C ALA A 24 14.24 17.55 -1.65
N ALA A 25 14.83 16.60 -0.92
CA ALA A 25 15.83 16.88 0.11
C ALA A 25 17.11 17.52 -0.45
N GLN A 26 17.44 17.22 -1.72
CA GLN A 26 18.57 17.81 -2.44
C GLN A 26 18.22 19.12 -3.16
N GLY A 27 16.96 19.56 -3.11
CA GLY A 27 16.49 20.74 -3.85
C GLY A 27 16.38 20.56 -5.37
N ALA A 28 16.48 19.32 -5.87
CA ALA A 28 16.36 19.02 -7.30
C ALA A 28 14.91 19.13 -7.82
N ILE A 29 13.94 19.01 -6.92
CA ILE A 29 12.51 19.28 -7.18
C ILE A 29 11.96 20.18 -6.06
N PRO A 30 10.79 20.83 -6.25
CA PRO A 30 10.16 21.60 -5.19
C PRO A 30 9.93 20.76 -3.93
N GLY A 31 10.32 21.32 -2.79
CA GLY A 31 10.23 20.67 -1.48
C GLY A 31 8.81 20.35 -1.02
N PHE A 32 8.71 19.51 0.00
CA PHE A 32 7.44 19.10 0.60
C PHE A 32 7.28 19.71 1.98
N GLY A 33 6.08 20.22 2.29
CA GLY A 33 5.72 20.63 3.64
C GLY A 33 5.60 19.45 4.61
N ALA A 34 5.35 18.24 4.08
CA ALA A 34 5.44 16.97 4.80
C ALA A 34 5.50 15.78 3.83
N ALA A 35 6.10 14.69 4.27
CA ALA A 35 6.01 13.38 3.67
C ALA A 35 5.13 12.48 4.56
N ILE A 36 3.99 12.04 4.04
CA ILE A 36 2.97 11.32 4.81
C ILE A 36 3.10 9.83 4.50
N PHE A 37 3.47 9.05 5.52
CA PHE A 37 3.52 7.60 5.48
C PHE A 37 2.28 7.01 6.14
N ALA A 38 1.51 6.22 5.38
CA ALA A 38 0.34 5.53 5.91
C ALA A 38 0.73 4.13 6.41
N ASP A 39 0.87 4.02 7.72
CA ASP A 39 1.30 2.81 8.41
C ASP A 39 0.11 1.85 8.59
N THR A 40 0.24 0.68 7.98
CA THR A 40 -0.75 -0.40 8.07
C THR A 40 -0.59 -1.23 9.35
N GLY A 41 0.45 -0.98 10.15
CA GLY A 41 0.82 -1.77 11.32
C GLY A 41 1.50 -3.10 10.98
N TRP A 42 1.58 -3.46 9.70
CA TRP A 42 2.08 -4.77 9.27
C TRP A 42 3.01 -4.71 8.05
N GLU A 43 3.82 -3.66 7.95
CA GLU A 43 4.89 -3.59 6.96
C GLU A 43 6.10 -4.46 7.40
N PRO A 44 6.91 -4.98 6.46
CA PRO A 44 8.13 -5.72 6.79
C PRO A 44 9.12 -4.87 7.60
N ALA A 45 9.91 -5.49 8.46
CA ALA A 45 10.93 -4.83 9.28
C ALA A 45 11.96 -4.06 8.42
N ALA A 46 12.26 -4.53 7.21
CA ALA A 46 13.10 -3.83 6.26
C ALA A 46 12.50 -2.49 5.81
N VAL A 47 11.17 -2.41 5.64
CA VAL A 47 10.46 -1.17 5.30
C VAL A 47 10.54 -0.18 6.45
N TYR A 48 10.35 -0.61 7.70
CA TYR A 48 10.49 0.27 8.86
C TYR A 48 11.92 0.80 9.02
N ARG A 49 12.94 -0.05 8.90
CA ARG A 49 14.36 0.40 8.93
C ARG A 49 14.66 1.41 7.83
N HIS A 50 14.14 1.18 6.62
CA HIS A 50 14.29 2.11 5.51
C HIS A 50 13.56 3.43 5.76
N LEU A 51 12.35 3.38 6.30
CA LEU A 51 11.58 4.57 6.69
C LEU A 51 12.34 5.41 7.74
N ASP A 52 13.01 4.78 8.70
CA ASP A 52 13.83 5.50 9.68
C ASP A 52 15.01 6.23 9.01
N ARG A 53 15.68 5.59 8.05
CA ARG A 53 16.74 6.23 7.24
C ARG A 53 16.19 7.42 6.44
N LEU A 54 15.06 7.24 5.76
CA LEU A 54 14.38 8.30 5.02
C LEU A 54 13.95 9.46 5.93
N THR A 55 13.50 9.15 7.14
CA THR A 55 13.14 10.16 8.16
C THR A 55 14.35 11.00 8.54
N GLY A 56 15.51 10.38 8.76
CA GLY A 56 16.76 11.11 8.99
C GLY A 56 17.13 12.05 7.83
N ILE A 57 17.05 11.57 6.58
CA ILE A 57 17.32 12.39 5.38
C ILE A 57 16.34 13.57 5.30
N ALA A 58 15.05 13.31 5.48
CA ALA A 58 14.00 14.33 5.42
C ALA A 58 14.17 15.42 6.48
N GLN A 59 14.52 15.04 7.71
CA GLN A 59 14.75 15.96 8.82
C GLN A 59 15.88 16.95 8.53
N HIS A 60 17.00 16.49 7.96
CA HIS A 60 18.10 17.38 7.56
C HIS A 60 17.70 18.38 6.48
N ALA A 61 16.70 18.04 5.66
CA ALA A 61 16.14 18.92 4.63
C ALA A 61 14.91 19.73 5.09
N GLY A 62 14.54 19.67 6.38
CA GLY A 62 13.36 20.37 6.91
C GLY A 62 12.02 19.81 6.43
N ILE A 63 11.98 18.57 5.96
CA ILE A 63 10.76 17.87 5.54
C ILE A 63 10.28 16.99 6.70
N GLU A 64 9.10 17.28 7.25
CA GLU A 64 8.48 16.47 8.29
C GLU A 64 8.00 15.13 7.71
N VAL A 65 8.44 14.00 8.28
CA VAL A 65 7.84 12.68 7.99
C VAL A 65 6.75 12.40 9.01
N VAL A 66 5.50 12.35 8.56
CA VAL A 66 4.35 12.05 9.42
C VAL A 66 3.86 10.64 9.17
N ARG A 67 3.75 9.87 10.25
CA ARG A 67 3.10 8.55 10.24
C ARG A 67 1.63 8.73 10.60
N VAL A 68 0.76 8.26 9.73
CA VAL A 68 -0.69 8.19 9.95
C VAL A 68 -1.11 6.72 9.93
N SER A 69 -2.09 6.34 10.73
CA SER A 69 -2.57 4.95 10.80
C SER A 69 -4.09 4.92 10.95
N ALA A 70 -4.68 3.81 10.54
CA ALA A 70 -6.09 3.47 10.77
C ALA A 70 -6.27 2.23 11.64
N GLY A 71 -5.18 1.67 12.21
CA GLY A 71 -5.17 0.38 12.90
C GLY A 71 -4.05 -0.53 12.41
N ASP A 72 -4.07 -1.77 12.87
CA ASP A 72 -3.18 -2.85 12.42
C ASP A 72 -4.00 -3.79 11.53
N ILE A 73 -3.68 -3.79 10.23
CA ILE A 73 -4.45 -4.51 9.22
C ILE A 73 -4.54 -6.03 9.47
N ARG A 74 -3.56 -6.62 10.17
CA ARG A 74 -3.58 -8.04 10.54
C ARG A 74 -4.49 -8.26 11.74
N ALA A 75 -4.34 -7.44 12.79
CA ALA A 75 -5.19 -7.52 13.98
C ALA A 75 -6.66 -7.28 13.62
N ASP A 76 -6.93 -6.24 12.84
CA ASP A 76 -8.27 -5.85 12.41
C ASP A 76 -8.92 -6.91 11.51
N ALA A 77 -8.14 -7.69 10.75
CA ALA A 77 -8.67 -8.80 9.95
C ALA A 77 -9.04 -10.04 10.79
N LEU A 78 -8.51 -10.15 12.02
CA LEU A 78 -8.78 -11.24 12.96
C LEU A 78 -9.76 -10.83 14.07
N ASP A 79 -10.06 -9.55 14.19
CA ASP A 79 -10.96 -9.00 15.22
C ASP A 79 -12.44 -9.21 14.85
N PRO A 80 -13.23 -9.92 15.69
CA PRO A 80 -14.67 -10.05 15.52
C PRO A 80 -15.45 -8.73 15.56
N ASP A 81 -14.95 -7.70 16.24
CA ASP A 81 -15.61 -6.41 16.33
C ASP A 81 -15.33 -5.52 15.09
N HIS A 82 -14.29 -5.88 14.33
CA HIS A 82 -13.88 -5.16 13.14
C HIS A 82 -14.51 -5.76 11.86
N ARG A 83 -14.60 -4.95 10.79
CA ARG A 83 -15.08 -5.45 9.50
C ARG A 83 -13.98 -6.28 8.84
N PHE A 84 -14.29 -7.54 8.53
CA PHE A 84 -13.37 -8.56 8.03
C PHE A 84 -12.64 -8.25 6.71
N ALA A 85 -13.20 -7.44 5.82
CA ALA A 85 -12.87 -7.53 4.39
C ALA A 85 -11.97 -6.41 3.84
N SER A 86 -10.91 -6.03 4.56
CA SER A 86 -9.92 -5.08 4.02
C SER A 86 -8.97 -5.75 3.01
N MET A 87 -8.51 -6.98 3.31
CA MET A 87 -7.51 -7.67 2.49
C MET A 87 -8.12 -8.49 1.33
N PRO A 88 -7.50 -8.47 0.14
CA PRO A 88 -7.97 -9.22 -1.01
C PRO A 88 -7.51 -10.69 -0.94
N LEU A 89 -8.02 -11.45 0.03
CA LEU A 89 -7.67 -12.87 0.24
C LEU A 89 -8.19 -13.75 -0.90
N PHE A 90 -7.48 -14.83 -1.27
CA PHE A 90 -7.98 -15.83 -2.22
C PHE A 90 -9.05 -16.70 -1.57
N THR A 91 -10.14 -16.96 -2.29
CA THR A 91 -11.26 -17.75 -1.77
C THR A 91 -11.40 -19.09 -2.48
N LEU A 92 -11.80 -20.12 -1.74
CA LEU A 92 -12.19 -21.45 -2.23
C LEU A 92 -13.58 -21.79 -1.69
N GLY A 93 -14.58 -21.86 -2.58
CA GLY A 93 -15.95 -22.23 -2.24
C GLY A 93 -16.10 -23.71 -1.91
N PRO A 94 -17.23 -24.11 -1.29
CA PRO A 94 -17.47 -25.48 -0.85
C PRO A 94 -17.49 -26.50 -2.00
N ASN A 95 -17.81 -26.08 -3.24
CA ASN A 95 -17.77 -26.95 -4.41
C ASN A 95 -16.50 -26.75 -5.26
N GLY A 96 -15.49 -26.08 -4.70
CA GLY A 96 -14.21 -25.82 -5.37
C GLY A 96 -14.16 -24.53 -6.18
N GLU A 97 -15.16 -23.64 -6.07
CA GLU A 97 -15.18 -22.35 -6.76
C GLU A 97 -14.00 -21.49 -6.33
N ARG A 98 -13.33 -20.85 -7.27
CA ARG A 98 -12.12 -20.07 -7.01
C ARG A 98 -12.38 -18.59 -7.20
N GLY A 99 -12.13 -17.78 -6.16
CA GLY A 99 -12.31 -16.33 -6.22
C GLY A 99 -11.23 -15.56 -5.48
N MET A 100 -11.42 -14.25 -5.34
CA MET A 100 -10.61 -13.35 -4.53
C MET A 100 -11.52 -12.29 -3.92
N ALA A 101 -11.35 -12.03 -2.62
CA ALA A 101 -12.07 -10.97 -1.93
C ALA A 101 -11.70 -9.60 -2.53
N ARG A 102 -12.63 -8.64 -2.45
CA ARG A 102 -12.40 -7.29 -2.95
C ARG A 102 -11.28 -6.62 -2.16
N ARG A 103 -10.40 -5.91 -2.84
CA ARG A 103 -9.37 -5.10 -2.18
C ARG A 103 -10.00 -3.83 -1.62
N GLN A 104 -9.93 -3.66 -0.30
CA GLN A 104 -10.33 -2.42 0.37
C GLN A 104 -9.19 -1.79 1.20
N CYS A 105 -8.10 -2.54 1.42
CA CYS A 105 -6.97 -2.14 2.27
C CYS A 105 -6.32 -0.81 1.87
N THR A 106 -6.16 -0.54 0.58
CA THR A 106 -5.60 0.74 0.10
C THR A 106 -6.50 1.91 0.47
N GLY A 107 -7.81 1.77 0.32
CA GLY A 107 -8.78 2.82 0.66
C GLY A 107 -8.78 3.11 2.17
N GLU A 108 -8.86 2.05 2.97
CA GLU A 108 -9.05 2.12 4.42
C GLU A 108 -7.78 2.51 5.18
N TYR A 109 -6.65 1.86 4.89
CA TYR A 109 -5.41 2.03 5.66
C TYR A 109 -4.42 3.00 5.03
N LYS A 110 -4.63 3.40 3.76
CA LYS A 110 -3.72 4.33 3.07
C LYS A 110 -4.41 5.65 2.71
N ILE A 111 -5.42 5.61 1.86
CA ILE A 111 -6.04 6.83 1.32
C ILE A 111 -6.80 7.61 2.40
N LYS A 112 -7.65 6.94 3.19
CA LYS A 112 -8.46 7.59 4.24
C LYS A 112 -7.60 8.32 5.29
N PRO A 113 -6.58 7.71 5.92
CA PRO A 113 -5.76 8.41 6.91
C PRO A 113 -4.92 9.55 6.28
N ILE A 114 -4.42 9.39 5.05
CA ILE A 114 -3.74 10.49 4.34
C ILE A 114 -4.67 11.67 4.10
N LYS A 115 -5.90 11.43 3.62
CA LYS A 115 -6.89 12.49 3.42
C LYS A 115 -7.22 13.22 4.74
N ALA A 116 -7.33 12.48 5.84
CA ALA A 116 -7.57 13.07 7.16
C ALA A 116 -6.42 14.01 7.58
N GLU A 117 -5.17 13.59 7.37
CA GLU A 117 -3.99 14.40 7.68
C GLU A 117 -3.86 15.63 6.78
N VAL A 118 -4.09 15.48 5.46
CA VAL A 118 -4.11 16.62 4.53
C VAL A 118 -5.14 17.65 4.97
N ARG A 119 -6.36 17.22 5.33
CA ARG A 119 -7.41 18.10 5.83
C ARG A 119 -7.04 18.81 7.14
N ARG A 120 -6.40 18.10 8.07
CA ARG A 120 -5.88 18.68 9.32
C ARG A 120 -4.88 19.79 9.02
N ARG A 121 -3.94 19.56 8.10
CA ARG A 121 -2.93 20.57 7.68
C ARG A 121 -3.52 21.74 6.91
N LEU A 122 -4.62 21.54 6.19
CA LEU A 122 -5.38 22.61 5.57
C LEU A 122 -6.20 23.42 6.59
N GLY A 123 -6.33 22.97 7.85
CA GLY A 123 -7.14 23.63 8.88
C GLY A 123 -8.63 23.28 8.84
N TYR A 124 -9.03 22.27 8.07
CA TYR A 124 -10.43 21.89 7.86
C TYR A 124 -10.64 20.38 8.12
N PRO A 125 -10.46 19.89 9.36
CA PRO A 125 -10.70 18.49 9.69
C PRO A 125 -12.14 18.09 9.35
N HIS A 126 -12.39 16.81 9.07
CA HIS A 126 -13.75 16.32 8.79
C HIS A 126 -14.65 16.50 10.03
N PRO A 127 -15.92 16.94 9.89
CA PRO A 127 -16.69 17.16 8.65
C PRO A 127 -16.61 18.58 8.05
N THR A 128 -15.80 19.49 8.60
CA THR A 128 -15.76 20.91 8.18
C THR A 128 -15.45 21.06 6.69
N ARG A 129 -16.29 21.77 5.93
CA ARG A 129 -16.07 21.94 4.49
C ARG A 129 -14.76 22.70 4.22
N VAL A 130 -13.95 22.19 3.29
CA VAL A 130 -12.78 22.91 2.77
C VAL A 130 -13.28 24.01 1.81
N PRO A 131 -12.84 25.27 1.94
CA PRO A 131 -13.22 26.35 1.04
C PRO A 131 -12.89 26.03 -0.42
N ALA A 132 -13.74 26.51 -1.34
CA ALA A 132 -13.46 26.39 -2.76
C ALA A 132 -12.16 27.12 -3.13
N GLY A 133 -11.33 26.49 -3.96
CA GLY A 133 -10.04 27.04 -4.38
C GLY A 133 -8.85 26.69 -3.48
N LEU A 134 -9.08 26.33 -2.21
CA LEU A 134 -8.01 25.82 -1.34
C LEU A 134 -7.69 24.37 -1.68
N ARG A 135 -6.45 24.10 -2.11
CA ARG A 135 -5.99 22.76 -2.52
C ARG A 135 -4.60 22.46 -1.98
N ALA A 136 -4.40 21.18 -1.67
CA ALA A 136 -3.08 20.61 -1.46
C ALA A 136 -2.61 19.85 -2.70
N GLU A 137 -1.34 20.01 -3.07
CA GLU A 137 -0.67 19.14 -4.04
C GLU A 137 -0.16 17.88 -3.33
N MET A 138 -0.46 16.73 -3.90
CA MET A 138 -0.06 15.43 -3.40
C MET A 138 0.89 14.78 -4.40
N ALA A 139 2.19 14.79 -4.11
CA ALA A 139 3.19 14.18 -4.97
C ALA A 139 3.16 12.65 -4.84
N ILE A 140 2.95 11.99 -5.97
CA ILE A 140 2.83 10.53 -6.08
C ILE A 140 3.99 9.99 -6.93
N GLY A 141 4.68 8.99 -6.40
CA GLY A 141 5.78 8.30 -7.09
C GLY A 141 5.28 7.36 -8.18
N ILE A 142 4.86 7.90 -9.33
CA ILE A 142 4.56 7.16 -10.57
C ILE A 142 5.60 7.52 -11.61
N SER A 143 6.33 6.53 -12.12
CA SER A 143 7.32 6.68 -13.21
C SER A 143 6.71 6.42 -14.60
N LEU A 144 7.45 6.74 -15.66
CA LEU A 144 6.97 6.63 -17.05
C LEU A 144 6.45 5.23 -17.44
N ASP A 145 7.13 4.19 -16.97
CA ASP A 145 6.76 2.78 -17.20
C ASP A 145 5.43 2.39 -16.53
N GLU A 146 4.89 3.24 -15.66
CA GLU A 146 3.63 3.06 -14.96
C GLU A 146 2.64 4.20 -15.22
N ILE A 147 2.84 5.01 -16.27
CA ILE A 147 2.02 6.20 -16.55
C ILE A 147 0.51 5.92 -16.60
N GLY A 148 0.12 4.71 -17.04
CA GLY A 148 -1.27 4.25 -17.04
C GLY A 148 -1.93 4.17 -15.65
N ARG A 149 -1.17 4.33 -14.56
CA ARG A 149 -1.64 4.40 -13.16
C ARG A 149 -1.75 5.83 -12.62
N ALA A 150 -1.28 6.84 -13.34
CA ALA A 150 -1.45 8.23 -12.94
C ALA A 150 -2.94 8.59 -12.93
N ARG A 151 -3.44 9.04 -11.76
CA ARG A 151 -4.83 9.46 -11.55
C ARG A 151 -4.81 10.69 -10.67
N ASP A 152 -5.73 11.62 -10.93
CA ASP A 152 -5.94 12.75 -10.03
C ASP A 152 -6.64 12.29 -8.74
N ALA A 153 -6.66 13.16 -7.73
CA ALA A 153 -7.40 12.92 -6.50
C ALA A 153 -8.92 12.89 -6.77
N ASP A 154 -9.63 12.06 -6.03
CA ASP A 154 -11.10 11.93 -6.05
C ASP A 154 -11.81 12.99 -5.18
N VAL A 155 -11.09 13.99 -4.68
CA VAL A 155 -11.59 15.05 -3.79
C VAL A 155 -11.10 16.42 -4.22
N GLY A 156 -11.98 17.43 -4.15
CA GLY A 156 -11.70 18.77 -4.69
C GLY A 156 -10.65 19.61 -3.93
N TYR A 157 -10.24 19.20 -2.73
CA TYR A 157 -9.22 19.87 -1.91
C TYR A 157 -7.81 19.28 -2.09
N MET A 158 -7.65 18.31 -2.99
CA MET A 158 -6.36 17.71 -3.33
C MET A 158 -6.18 17.72 -4.85
N ARG A 159 -4.92 17.74 -5.29
CA ARG A 159 -4.52 17.49 -6.67
C ARG A 159 -3.31 16.59 -6.64
N ASN A 160 -3.35 15.48 -7.35
CA ASN A 160 -2.17 14.62 -7.47
C ASN A 160 -1.20 15.24 -8.49
N VAL A 161 0.08 15.23 -8.14
CA VAL A 161 1.19 15.63 -9.03
C VAL A 161 2.18 14.48 -9.14
N HIS A 162 2.88 14.40 -10.27
CA HIS A 162 3.69 13.23 -10.63
C HIS A 162 5.11 13.64 -11.06
N PRO A 163 5.98 14.06 -10.13
CA PRO A 163 7.26 14.67 -10.50
C PRO A 163 8.18 13.75 -11.31
N LEU A 164 8.09 12.43 -11.13
CA LEU A 164 8.88 11.48 -11.94
C LEU A 164 8.43 11.43 -13.41
N LEU A 165 7.15 11.72 -13.69
CA LEU A 165 6.68 11.87 -15.07
C LEU A 165 7.21 13.17 -15.68
N ASP A 166 7.19 14.26 -14.91
CA ASP A 166 7.74 15.56 -15.34
C ASP A 166 9.25 15.46 -15.64
N LEU A 167 9.98 14.65 -14.88
CA LEU A 167 11.40 14.35 -15.10
C LEU A 167 11.65 13.33 -16.22
N GLY A 168 10.62 12.64 -16.71
CA GLY A 168 10.76 11.54 -17.66
C GLY A 168 11.49 10.31 -17.09
N TRP A 169 11.43 10.10 -15.77
CA TRP A 169 12.14 9.00 -15.11
C TRP A 169 11.33 7.70 -15.18
N ARG A 170 12.03 6.61 -15.48
CA ARG A 170 11.54 5.24 -15.30
C ARG A 170 11.90 4.74 -13.91
N ARG A 171 11.28 3.62 -13.50
CA ARG A 171 11.64 2.95 -12.24
C ARG A 171 13.11 2.56 -12.16
N THR A 172 13.74 2.20 -13.28
CA THR A 172 15.18 1.88 -13.35
C THR A 172 16.06 3.10 -13.06
N ASP A 173 15.65 4.30 -13.46
CA ASP A 173 16.36 5.53 -13.13
C ASP A 173 16.27 5.82 -11.63
N CYS A 174 15.09 5.57 -11.03
CA CYS A 174 14.90 5.69 -9.59
C CYS A 174 15.81 4.72 -8.81
N LEU A 175 15.94 3.47 -9.26
CA LEU A 175 16.83 2.47 -8.67
C LEU A 175 18.30 2.89 -8.75
N ARG A 176 18.76 3.31 -9.94
CA ARG A 176 20.14 3.81 -10.14
C ARG A 176 20.42 5.00 -9.24
N PHE A 177 19.52 5.98 -9.23
CA PHE A 177 19.64 7.17 -8.39
C PHE A 177 19.72 6.81 -6.90
N LEU A 178 18.85 5.92 -6.40
CA LEU A 178 18.93 5.49 -5.00
C LEU A 178 20.25 4.76 -4.70
N ALA A 179 20.73 3.91 -5.61
CA ALA A 179 21.98 3.19 -5.44
C ALA A 179 23.19 4.14 -5.36
N GLU A 180 23.24 5.16 -6.22
CA GLU A 180 24.27 6.22 -6.19
C GLU A 180 24.29 7.00 -4.87
N HIS A 181 23.18 6.98 -4.13
CA HIS A 181 23.04 7.65 -2.83
C HIS A 181 23.03 6.67 -1.64
N GLY A 182 23.56 5.45 -1.83
CA GLY A 182 23.69 4.46 -0.76
C GLY A 182 22.36 3.83 -0.28
N LEU A 183 21.31 3.92 -1.10
CA LEU A 183 19.97 3.37 -0.85
C LEU A 183 19.64 2.22 -1.82
N ALA A 184 20.66 1.49 -2.29
CA ALA A 184 20.50 0.35 -3.21
C ALA A 184 19.63 -0.78 -2.61
N ASP A 185 19.56 -0.86 -1.29
CA ASP A 185 18.78 -1.84 -0.52
C ASP A 185 17.32 -1.41 -0.28
N THR A 186 16.84 -0.36 -0.96
CA THR A 186 15.45 0.13 -0.83
C THR A 186 14.45 -1.01 -1.07
N PRO A 187 13.61 -1.36 -0.08
CA PRO A 187 12.70 -2.49 -0.19
C PRO A 187 11.52 -2.19 -1.14
N LYS A 188 10.84 -3.26 -1.56
CA LYS A 188 9.47 -3.14 -2.06
C LYS A 188 8.53 -2.91 -0.88
N SER A 189 7.69 -1.89 -0.97
CA SER A 189 6.73 -1.55 0.08
C SER A 189 5.44 -2.38 -0.07
N SER A 190 5.33 -3.50 0.61
CA SER A 190 4.09 -4.27 0.72
C SER A 190 4.02 -4.99 2.06
N CYS A 191 2.84 -5.02 2.68
CA CYS A 191 2.62 -5.63 4.00
C CYS A 191 3.06 -7.10 4.01
N VAL A 192 3.46 -7.62 5.18
CA VAL A 192 3.97 -8.98 5.37
C VAL A 192 3.05 -10.03 4.75
N GLY A 193 1.74 -10.01 5.05
CA GLY A 193 0.77 -10.95 4.48
C GLY A 193 0.03 -10.46 3.24
N CYS A 194 0.60 -9.60 2.40
CA CYS A 194 -0.08 -9.15 1.19
C CYS A 194 -0.36 -10.34 0.23
N PRO A 195 -1.63 -10.64 -0.14
CA PRO A 195 -1.94 -11.76 -1.05
C PRO A 195 -1.38 -11.60 -2.46
N PHE A 196 -0.87 -10.41 -2.80
CA PHE A 196 -0.29 -10.14 -4.11
C PHE A 196 1.21 -10.39 -4.22
N HIS A 197 1.87 -10.84 -3.14
CA HIS A 197 3.25 -11.28 -3.22
C HIS A 197 3.40 -12.42 -4.23
N ASP A 198 4.48 -12.38 -5.01
CA ASP A 198 4.83 -13.47 -5.91
C ASP A 198 5.59 -14.59 -5.19
N ASP A 199 5.72 -15.74 -5.85
CA ASP A 199 6.42 -16.91 -5.31
C ASP A 199 7.89 -16.59 -4.92
N GLY A 200 8.52 -15.60 -5.56
CA GLY A 200 9.88 -15.17 -5.25
C GLY A 200 9.97 -14.38 -3.95
N PHE A 201 9.02 -13.47 -3.71
CA PHE A 201 8.91 -12.74 -2.45
C PHE A 201 8.63 -13.69 -1.29
N TRP A 202 7.68 -14.62 -1.45
CA TRP A 202 7.39 -15.63 -0.42
C TRP A 202 8.61 -16.50 -0.10
N LEU A 203 9.37 -16.91 -1.13
CA LEU A 203 10.60 -17.68 -0.92
C LEU A 203 11.64 -16.87 -0.16
N ALA A 204 11.88 -15.63 -0.58
CA ALA A 204 12.86 -14.75 0.07
C ALA A 204 12.49 -14.46 1.54
N MET A 205 11.20 -14.26 1.84
CA MET A 205 10.72 -14.10 3.22
C MET A 205 10.95 -15.37 4.04
N ARG A 206 10.64 -16.55 3.47
CA ARG A 206 10.86 -17.84 4.14
C ARG A 206 12.33 -18.08 4.48
N GLU A 207 13.24 -17.71 3.59
CA GLU A 207 14.68 -17.95 3.74
C GLU A 207 15.38 -16.89 4.61
N HIS A 208 14.99 -15.62 4.50
CA HIS A 208 15.73 -14.50 5.10
C HIS A 208 15.00 -13.80 6.24
N SER A 209 13.69 -14.03 6.38
CA SER A 209 12.83 -13.40 7.40
C SER A 209 11.95 -14.45 8.12
N PRO A 210 12.53 -15.44 8.83
CA PRO A 210 11.77 -16.56 9.40
C PRO A 210 10.67 -16.13 10.38
N ARG A 211 10.85 -14.99 11.07
CA ARG A 211 9.81 -14.42 11.96
C ARG A 211 8.61 -13.88 11.17
N GLU A 212 8.87 -13.12 10.10
CA GLU A 212 7.81 -12.59 9.22
C GLU A 212 7.10 -13.72 8.47
N TRP A 213 7.84 -14.75 8.06
CA TRP A 213 7.27 -15.97 7.47
C TRP A 213 6.34 -16.70 8.43
N ALA A 214 6.79 -16.94 9.67
CA ALA A 214 5.97 -17.58 10.70
C ALA A 214 4.69 -16.77 10.99
N ASP A 215 4.81 -15.45 11.02
CA ASP A 215 3.68 -14.54 11.21
C ASP A 215 2.67 -14.61 10.03
N ALA A 216 3.15 -14.59 8.79
CA ALA A 216 2.30 -14.76 7.61
C ALA A 216 1.58 -16.13 7.59
N VAL A 217 2.27 -17.21 7.98
CA VAL A 217 1.67 -18.56 8.10
C VAL A 217 0.63 -18.60 9.21
N ALA A 218 0.91 -18.01 10.37
CA ALA A 218 -0.04 -17.93 11.48
C ALA A 218 -1.30 -17.17 11.05
N PHE A 219 -1.14 -16.04 10.37
CA PHE A 219 -2.25 -15.28 9.80
C PHE A 219 -3.05 -16.10 8.79
N ASP A 220 -2.41 -16.73 7.79
CA ASP A 220 -3.08 -17.56 6.77
C ASP A 220 -3.96 -18.66 7.40
N ARG A 221 -3.48 -19.28 8.47
CA ARG A 221 -4.24 -20.29 9.22
C ARG A 221 -5.42 -19.66 9.96
N ALA A 222 -5.21 -18.53 10.62
CA ALA A 222 -6.26 -17.86 11.40
C ALA A 222 -7.39 -17.31 10.52
N ILE A 223 -7.09 -16.77 9.34
CA ILE A 223 -8.11 -16.25 8.41
C ILE A 223 -8.87 -17.34 7.65
N ARG A 224 -8.50 -18.63 7.78
CA ARG A 224 -8.99 -19.71 6.92
C ARG A 224 -10.51 -19.76 6.84
N ASN A 225 -11.18 -19.54 7.97
CA ASN A 225 -12.64 -19.62 8.11
C ASN A 225 -13.34 -18.27 7.86
N GLY A 226 -12.67 -17.34 7.20
CA GLY A 226 -13.28 -16.08 6.79
C GLY A 226 -13.51 -15.12 7.95
N SER A 227 -14.64 -14.42 7.89
CA SER A 227 -14.97 -13.30 8.77
C SER A 227 -15.05 -13.66 10.22
N ALA A 228 -14.06 -13.24 11.02
CA ALA A 228 -14.09 -13.34 12.48
C ALA A 228 -15.41 -12.80 13.04
N ARG A 229 -15.85 -11.64 12.53
CA ARG A 229 -17.14 -11.04 12.85
C ARG A 229 -18.33 -11.92 12.48
N ALA A 230 -18.39 -12.37 11.22
CA ALA A 230 -19.53 -13.16 10.77
C ALA A 230 -19.58 -14.53 11.48
N ASN A 231 -18.42 -15.08 11.84
CA ASN A 231 -18.30 -16.28 12.66
C ASN A 231 -18.85 -16.04 14.07
N ALA A 232 -18.50 -14.91 14.72
CA ALA A 232 -19.03 -14.53 16.02
C ALA A 232 -20.54 -14.25 15.99
N ASP A 233 -21.04 -13.65 14.90
CA ASP A 233 -22.46 -13.37 14.68
C ASP A 233 -23.28 -14.62 14.25
N GLY A 234 -22.66 -15.80 14.17
CA GLY A 234 -23.33 -17.06 13.80
C GLY A 234 -23.64 -17.22 12.31
N HIS A 235 -23.05 -16.39 11.45
CA HIS A 235 -23.20 -16.39 10.00
C HIS A 235 -21.87 -16.66 9.29
N PRO A 236 -21.26 -17.85 9.47
CA PRO A 236 -19.95 -18.14 8.91
C PRO A 236 -19.97 -18.00 7.38
N LEU A 237 -18.93 -17.38 6.83
CA LEU A 237 -18.78 -17.29 5.39
C LEU A 237 -18.61 -18.69 4.82
N ARG A 238 -19.35 -19.01 3.75
CA ARG A 238 -19.16 -20.27 3.03
C ARG A 238 -17.84 -20.22 2.26
N GLY A 239 -17.01 -21.24 2.47
CA GLY A 239 -15.71 -21.37 1.81
C GLY A 239 -14.53 -20.98 2.69
N GLN A 240 -13.33 -21.11 2.13
CA GLN A 240 -12.06 -20.90 2.82
C GLN A 240 -11.28 -19.75 2.19
N PHE A 241 -10.49 -19.05 3.00
CA PHE A 241 -9.69 -17.90 2.58
C PHE A 241 -8.21 -18.21 2.72
N PHE A 242 -7.37 -17.70 1.81
CA PHE A 242 -5.94 -17.99 1.74
C PHE A 242 -5.13 -16.75 1.33
N LEU A 243 -3.88 -16.68 1.79
CA LEU A 243 -2.92 -15.68 1.32
C LEU A 243 -2.37 -15.98 -0.08
N HIS A 244 -2.33 -17.26 -0.49
CA HIS A 244 -1.70 -17.67 -1.73
C HIS A 244 -2.70 -18.18 -2.78
N ARG A 245 -2.45 -17.84 -4.07
CA ARG A 245 -3.30 -18.20 -5.21
C ARG A 245 -3.53 -19.71 -5.40
N GLN A 246 -2.65 -20.56 -4.85
CA GLN A 246 -2.80 -22.01 -4.89
C GLN A 246 -3.93 -22.51 -3.98
N ARG A 247 -4.43 -21.69 -3.03
CA ARG A 247 -5.52 -22.03 -2.10
C ARG A 247 -5.21 -23.28 -1.27
N VAL A 248 -3.98 -23.31 -0.76
CA VAL A 248 -3.47 -24.28 0.22
C VAL A 248 -2.82 -23.50 1.35
N PRO A 249 -2.68 -24.07 2.56
CA PRO A 249 -1.93 -23.45 3.64
C PRO A 249 -0.60 -22.88 3.16
N LEU A 250 -0.25 -21.66 3.60
CA LEU A 250 0.92 -20.95 3.09
C LEU A 250 2.22 -21.77 3.23
N ASP A 251 2.33 -22.55 4.31
CA ASP A 251 3.44 -23.46 4.60
C ASP A 251 3.45 -24.74 3.74
N GLU A 252 2.35 -25.07 3.08
CA GLU A 252 2.22 -26.18 2.12
C GLU A 252 2.35 -25.73 0.66
N VAL A 253 2.45 -24.41 0.41
CA VAL A 253 2.56 -23.87 -0.94
C VAL A 253 3.83 -24.36 -1.63
N ARG A 254 3.66 -24.93 -2.82
CA ARG A 254 4.79 -25.20 -3.71
C ARG A 254 5.19 -23.93 -4.46
N LEU A 255 6.14 -23.20 -3.89
CA LEU A 255 6.71 -21.97 -4.47
C LEU A 255 7.50 -22.27 -5.76
N ARG A 256 7.20 -21.52 -6.81
CA ARG A 256 7.86 -21.59 -8.11
C ARG A 256 8.36 -20.18 -8.49
N PRO A 257 9.43 -19.69 -7.85
CA PRO A 257 10.01 -18.40 -8.17
C PRO A 257 10.37 -18.38 -9.66
N ARG A 258 9.90 -17.37 -10.38
CA ARG A 258 10.36 -17.11 -11.75
C ARG A 258 11.54 -16.15 -11.67
N SER A 259 12.51 -16.33 -12.56
CA SER A 259 13.48 -15.27 -12.88
C SER A 259 12.72 -14.11 -13.52
N ARG A 260 12.15 -13.23 -12.70
CA ARG A 260 11.61 -11.94 -13.14
C ARG A 260 12.68 -10.88 -12.95
N PRO A 261 12.67 -9.80 -13.76
CA PRO A 261 13.33 -8.58 -13.36
C PRO A 261 12.82 -8.20 -11.96
N VAL A 262 13.73 -7.76 -11.09
CA VAL A 262 13.49 -7.47 -9.67
C VAL A 262 12.44 -6.36 -9.47
N ASP A 263 11.94 -5.76 -10.56
CA ASP A 263 11.42 -4.39 -10.60
C ASP A 263 9.89 -4.26 -10.57
N ALA A 264 9.16 -5.19 -9.94
CA ALA A 264 7.72 -5.01 -9.73
C ALA A 264 7.42 -3.80 -8.82
N PRO A 265 6.35 -3.01 -9.08
CA PRO A 265 6.01 -1.84 -8.27
C PRO A 265 5.59 -2.21 -6.84
N GLY A 266 5.84 -1.32 -5.89
CA GLY A 266 5.37 -1.45 -4.51
C GLY A 266 3.91 -1.02 -4.34
N CYS A 267 3.34 -1.26 -3.16
CA CYS A 267 2.01 -0.83 -2.77
C CYS A 267 2.03 0.59 -2.18
N GLY A 268 1.44 1.56 -2.87
CA GLY A 268 1.17 2.91 -2.32
C GLY A 268 -0.30 3.32 -2.45
N PRO A 269 -0.71 4.44 -1.81
CA PRO A 269 -2.13 4.85 -1.72
C PRO A 269 -2.79 5.05 -3.09
N TRP A 270 -2.07 5.66 -4.04
CA TRP A 270 -2.50 5.79 -5.45
C TRP A 270 -1.63 4.96 -6.41
N THR A 271 -0.74 4.13 -5.87
CA THR A 271 0.24 3.36 -6.65
C THR A 271 0.17 1.87 -6.38
N CYS A 272 -0.91 1.32 -5.84
CA CYS A 272 -1.10 -0.13 -5.78
C CYS A 272 -1.15 -0.72 -7.21
N PRO A 273 -0.26 -1.64 -7.63
CA PRO A 273 -0.19 -2.12 -9.02
C PRO A 273 -1.37 -3.03 -9.40
N HIS A 274 -2.13 -3.48 -8.42
CA HIS A 274 -3.32 -4.27 -8.63
C HIS A 274 -4.50 -3.29 -8.79
N GLY A 275 -5.32 -3.42 -9.84
CA GLY A 275 -6.59 -2.70 -9.95
C GLY A 275 -7.62 -3.22 -8.94
N GLU A 276 -8.72 -2.49 -8.69
CA GLU A 276 -9.88 -3.14 -8.07
C GLU A 276 -10.29 -4.31 -8.98
N PRO A 277 -10.56 -5.53 -8.46
CA PRO A 277 -11.02 -6.60 -9.32
C PRO A 277 -12.32 -6.16 -9.99
N VAL A 278 -12.33 -6.15 -11.32
CA VAL A 278 -13.54 -6.01 -12.13
C VAL A 278 -14.48 -7.11 -11.68
N THR A 279 -15.70 -6.74 -11.29
CA THR A 279 -16.77 -7.69 -11.00
C THR A 279 -16.95 -8.60 -12.21
N ALA A 280 -16.76 -9.91 -12.03
CA ALA A 280 -17.33 -10.87 -12.97
C ALA A 280 -18.84 -10.66 -12.97
N ASP A 281 -19.40 -10.52 -14.17
CA ASP A 281 -20.78 -10.17 -14.45
C ASP A 281 -21.78 -11.03 -13.67
N ALA A 282 -22.74 -10.37 -13.02
CA ALA A 282 -24.00 -11.02 -12.69
C ALA A 282 -24.83 -11.02 -13.98
N GLU A 283 -24.71 -12.10 -14.75
CA GLU A 283 -25.69 -12.45 -15.77
C GLU A 283 -27.07 -12.41 -15.13
N ARG A 284 -27.90 -11.48 -15.59
CA ARG A 284 -29.34 -11.46 -15.33
C ARG A 284 -29.91 -12.70 -15.99
N GLY A 285 -30.17 -13.73 -15.20
CA GLY A 285 -31.14 -14.75 -15.57
C GLY A 285 -32.52 -14.10 -15.65
N GLU A 286 -32.97 -13.83 -16.88
CA GLU A 286 -34.39 -13.59 -17.14
C GLU A 286 -35.12 -14.91 -16.92
N VAL A 287 -35.98 -14.91 -15.89
CA VAL A 287 -37.04 -15.88 -15.75
C VAL A 287 -38.20 -15.38 -16.62
N THR A 288 -38.47 -16.11 -17.70
CA THR A 288 -39.84 -16.30 -18.23
C THR A 288 -40.09 -17.77 -18.37
#